data_AF-A0A0F8WYN6-F1
#
_entry.id   AF-A0A0F8WYN6-F1
#
_cell.length_a   1.000
_cell.length_b   1.000
_cell.length_c   1.000
_cell.angle_alpha   90.00
_cell.angle_beta   90.00
_cell.angle_gamma   90.00
#
_symmetry.space_group_name_H-M   'P 1'
#
loop_
_entity.id
_entity.type
_entity.pdbx_description
1 polymer ?
#
loop_
_entity_poly.entity_id
_entity_poly.type
_entity_poly.pdbx_seq_one_letter_code
_entity_poly.pdbx_strand_id
1 'polypeptide(L)'
;QRLMDLRGEGLVQLEALRNAGVKNSLDAEAIFTVAAADAGAKVFLRAYLPELEDLLGVGYASVEEVDRVEGDLGVTVRVADARDKYGRCARSWKRRPDVGSDADHPDLSARDAAVVEALRGG
;
A
#
# COMPACT_ATOMS: atom_id res chain seq x y z
N GLN A 1 -17.15 -8.97 -5.47
CA GLN A 1 -17.82 -7.68 -5.24
C GLN A 1 -17.01 -6.81 -4.28
N ARG A 2 -16.96 -7.12 -2.98
CA ARG A 2 -16.25 -6.33 -1.94
C ARG A 2 -14.84 -5.81 -2.30
N LEU A 3 -14.00 -6.64 -2.91
CA LEU A 3 -12.65 -6.25 -3.36
C LEU A 3 -12.69 -5.10 -4.39
N MET A 4 -13.61 -5.20 -5.36
CA MET A 4 -13.75 -4.21 -6.43
C MET A 4 -14.42 -2.92 -5.93
N ASP A 5 -15.26 -3.02 -4.90
CA ASP A 5 -15.85 -1.84 -4.25
C ASP A 5 -14.75 -1.03 -3.52
N LEU A 6 -13.90 -1.70 -2.73
CA LEU A 6 -12.73 -1.07 -2.09
C LEU A 6 -11.76 -0.49 -3.11
N ARG A 7 -11.53 -1.19 -4.23
CA ARG A 7 -10.74 -0.64 -5.34
C ARG A 7 -11.38 0.65 -5.88
N GLY A 8 -12.69 0.66 -6.09
CA GLY A 8 -13.44 1.82 -6.55
C GLY A 8 -13.26 3.03 -5.64
N GLU A 9 -13.48 2.84 -4.33
CA GLU A 9 -13.26 3.87 -3.31
C GLU A 9 -11.81 4.40 -3.31
N GLY A 10 -10.83 3.50 -3.39
CA GLY A 10 -9.42 3.88 -3.41
C GLY A 10 -9.05 4.68 -4.66
N LEU A 11 -9.61 4.34 -5.82
CA LEU A 11 -9.37 5.09 -7.06
C LEU A 11 -9.94 6.51 -7.01
N VAL A 12 -11.08 6.71 -6.34
CA VAL A 12 -11.64 8.06 -6.11
C VAL A 12 -10.68 8.90 -5.27
N GLN A 13 -10.13 8.32 -4.18
CA GLN A 13 -9.17 9.01 -3.33
C GLN A 13 -7.84 9.30 -4.06
N LEU A 14 -7.36 8.35 -4.86
CA LEU A 14 -6.16 8.51 -5.66
C LEU A 14 -6.32 9.64 -6.70
N GLU A 15 -7.49 9.75 -7.33
CA GLU A 15 -7.78 10.85 -8.26
C GLU A 15 -7.78 12.21 -7.55
N ALA A 16 -8.37 12.30 -6.35
CA ALA A 16 -8.29 13.51 -5.54
C ALA A 16 -6.83 13.89 -5.23
N LEU A 17 -5.99 12.92 -4.89
CA LEU A 17 -4.57 13.13 -4.62
C LEU A 17 -3.79 13.57 -5.86
N ARG A 18 -4.13 13.06 -7.05
CA ARG A 18 -3.58 13.50 -8.33
C ARG A 18 -3.89 14.97 -8.60
N ASN A 19 -5.13 15.38 -8.36
CA ASN A 19 -5.56 16.76 -8.49
C ASN A 19 -4.87 17.69 -7.48
N ALA A 20 -4.44 17.16 -6.33
CA ALA A 20 -3.64 17.87 -5.33
C ALA A 20 -2.13 17.93 -5.67
N GLY A 21 -1.67 17.30 -6.76
CA GLY A 21 -0.31 17.44 -7.27
C GLY A 21 0.57 16.18 -7.19
N VAL A 22 0.06 15.06 -6.67
CA VAL A 22 0.79 13.77 -6.69
C VAL A 22 0.65 13.14 -8.08
N LYS A 23 1.69 13.28 -8.91
CA LYS A 23 1.62 12.88 -10.34
C LYS A 23 1.80 11.39 -10.59
N ASN A 24 2.46 10.68 -9.68
CA ASN A 24 2.75 9.25 -9.81
C ASN A 24 2.07 8.50 -8.65
N SER A 25 1.23 7.51 -8.96
CA SER A 25 0.53 6.73 -7.95
C SER A 25 1.47 5.90 -7.07
N LEU A 26 2.68 5.58 -7.55
CA LEU A 26 3.72 4.91 -6.75
C LEU A 26 4.27 5.78 -5.61
N ASP A 27 3.98 7.08 -5.63
CA ASP A 27 4.24 8.01 -4.53
C ASP A 27 3.14 8.00 -3.46
N ALA A 28 2.07 7.23 -3.64
CA ALA A 28 0.94 7.17 -2.72
C ALA A 28 0.92 5.87 -1.89
N GLU A 29 0.29 5.94 -0.72
CA GLU A 29 -0.02 4.81 0.15
C GLU A 29 -1.54 4.63 0.24
N ALA A 30 -2.04 3.41 0.04
CA ALA A 30 -3.42 3.04 0.33
C ALA A 30 -3.50 2.46 1.75
N ILE A 31 -4.30 3.10 2.59
CA ILE A 31 -4.45 2.78 4.01
C ILE A 31 -5.85 2.22 4.20
N PHE A 32 -5.92 0.93 4.49
CA PHE A 32 -7.18 0.21 4.72
C PHE A 32 -7.47 0.18 6.22
N THR A 33 -8.60 0.75 6.62
CA THR A 33 -9.00 0.79 8.03
C THR A 33 -10.05 -0.28 8.29
N VAL A 34 -9.88 -1.06 9.35
CA VAL A 34 -10.76 -2.18 9.73
C VAL A 34 -11.06 -2.16 11.22
N ALA A 35 -12.26 -2.59 11.61
CA ALA A 35 -12.62 -2.67 13.02
C ALA A 35 -11.80 -3.76 13.71
N ALA A 36 -11.19 -3.44 14.86
CA ALA A 36 -10.35 -4.36 15.62
C ALA A 36 -11.12 -5.62 16.05
N ALA A 37 -12.42 -5.47 16.32
CA ALA A 37 -13.32 -6.57 16.68
C ALA A 37 -13.73 -7.46 15.48
N ASP A 38 -13.57 -7.01 14.24
CA ASP A 38 -13.99 -7.76 13.05
C ASP A 38 -12.86 -8.67 12.52
N ALA A 39 -12.72 -9.84 13.14
CA ALA A 39 -11.71 -10.82 12.75
C ALA A 39 -11.86 -11.28 11.28
N GLY A 40 -13.09 -11.38 10.76
CA GLY A 40 -13.35 -11.82 9.39
C GLY A 40 -12.86 -10.82 8.36
N ALA A 41 -13.16 -9.53 8.55
CA ALA A 41 -12.65 -8.46 7.71
C ALA A 41 -11.12 -8.37 7.75
N LYS A 42 -10.50 -8.61 8.91
CA LYS A 42 -9.03 -8.63 9.03
C LYS A 42 -8.39 -9.77 8.25
N VAL A 43 -8.97 -10.97 8.30
CA VAL A 43 -8.50 -12.12 7.49
C VAL A 43 -8.65 -11.82 6.00
N PHE A 44 -9.81 -11.29 5.59
CA PHE A 44 -10.04 -10.86 4.21
C PHE A 44 -9.00 -9.83 3.75
N LEU A 45 -8.80 -8.75 4.51
CA LEU A 45 -7.84 -7.71 4.17
C LEU A 45 -6.42 -8.26 4.04
N ARG A 46 -5.96 -9.04 5.03
CA ARG A 46 -4.61 -9.64 4.97
C ARG A 46 -4.42 -10.55 3.77
N ALA A 47 -5.45 -11.31 3.38
CA ALA A 47 -5.38 -12.20 2.23
C ALA A 47 -5.29 -11.44 0.90
N TYR A 48 -5.97 -10.29 0.78
CA TYR A 48 -6.07 -9.54 -0.48
C TYR A 48 -5.24 -8.25 -0.53
N LEU A 49 -4.54 -7.87 0.54
CA LEU A 49 -3.77 -6.62 0.60
C LEU A 49 -2.78 -6.46 -0.57
N PRO A 50 -2.00 -7.48 -0.97
CA PRO A 50 -1.09 -7.34 -2.11
C PRO A 50 -1.83 -7.08 -3.42
N GLU A 51 -2.96 -7.75 -3.63
CA GLU A 51 -3.76 -7.58 -4.83
C GLU A 51 -4.47 -6.22 -4.85
N LEU A 52 -4.93 -5.72 -3.70
CA LEU A 52 -5.44 -4.37 -3.56
C LEU A 52 -4.37 -3.31 -3.88
N GLU A 53 -3.13 -3.51 -3.43
CA GLU A 53 -2.01 -2.62 -3.76
C GLU A 53 -1.80 -2.55 -5.28
N ASP A 54 -1.75 -3.70 -5.95
CA ASP A 54 -1.52 -3.80 -7.39
C ASP A 54 -2.72 -3.28 -8.20
N LEU A 55 -3.96 -3.56 -7.77
CA LEU A 55 -5.20 -3.07 -8.41
C LEU A 55 -5.36 -1.56 -8.33
N LEU A 56 -4.85 -0.93 -7.26
CA LEU A 56 -4.80 0.53 -7.09
C LEU A 56 -3.57 1.16 -7.76
N GLY A 57 -2.54 0.36 -8.05
CA GLY A 57 -1.29 0.84 -8.65
C GLY A 57 -0.52 1.79 -7.74
N VAL A 58 -0.62 1.63 -6.42
CA VAL A 58 0.04 2.48 -5.43
C VAL A 58 1.42 1.95 -5.02
N GLY A 59 2.21 2.76 -4.32
CA GLY A 59 3.54 2.35 -3.85
C GLY A 59 3.50 1.34 -2.72
N TYR A 60 2.51 1.48 -1.85
CA TYR A 60 2.35 0.66 -0.67
C TYR A 60 0.89 0.57 -0.24
N ALA A 61 0.48 -0.59 0.29
CA ALA A 61 -0.78 -0.77 0.98
C ALA A 61 -0.54 -1.18 2.44
N SER A 62 -1.25 -0.55 3.36
CA SER A 62 -1.16 -0.82 4.80
C SER A 62 -2.55 -0.99 5.43
N VAL A 63 -2.59 -1.56 6.62
CA VAL A 63 -3.82 -1.80 7.37
C VAL A 63 -3.73 -1.12 8.72
N GLU A 64 -4.78 -0.37 9.07
CA GLU A 64 -4.96 0.25 10.40
C GLU A 64 -6.16 -0.40 11.09
N GLU A 65 -5.98 -0.83 12.34
CA GLU A 65 -7.07 -1.35 13.18
C GLU A 65 -7.61 -0.23 14.07
N VAL A 66 -8.94 -0.06 14.10
CA VAL A 66 -9.63 0.96 14.90
C VAL A 66 -10.80 0.35 15.69
N ASP A 67 -11.29 1.02 16.73
CA ASP A 67 -12.42 0.50 17.52
C ASP A 67 -13.70 0.31 16.69
N ARG A 68 -13.95 1.26 15.77
CA ARG A 68 -15.11 1.24 14.88
C ARG A 68 -14.75 1.82 13.52
N VAL A 69 -15.25 1.19 12.47
CA VAL A 69 -15.20 1.71 11.10
C VAL A 69 -16.57 2.21 10.73
N GLU A 70 -16.62 3.40 10.13
CA GLU A 70 -17.83 3.95 9.53
C GLU A 70 -17.90 3.52 8.07
N GLY A 71 -18.87 2.69 7.73
CA GLY A 71 -19.08 2.20 6.36
C GLY A 71 -19.71 0.82 6.32
N ASP A 72 -20.47 0.57 5.25
CA ASP A 72 -21.28 -0.65 5.11
C ASP A 72 -20.43 -1.91 4.87
N LEU A 73 -19.20 -1.73 4.41
CA LEU A 73 -18.28 -2.83 4.10
C LEU A 73 -17.44 -3.27 5.30
N GLY A 74 -17.56 -2.65 6.48
CA GLY A 74 -16.73 -2.94 7.66
C GLY A 74 -15.22 -2.66 7.47
N VAL A 75 -14.86 -2.09 6.32
CA VAL A 75 -13.53 -1.70 5.89
C VAL A 75 -13.68 -0.44 5.06
N THR A 76 -12.78 0.53 5.23
CA THR A 76 -12.68 1.72 4.39
C THR A 76 -11.27 1.87 3.87
N VAL A 77 -11.09 2.66 2.80
CA VAL A 77 -9.77 2.98 2.25
C VAL A 77 -9.56 4.49 2.16
N ARG A 78 -8.36 4.93 2.54
CA ARG A 78 -7.85 6.28 2.30
C ARG A 78 -6.56 6.19 1.50
N VAL A 79 -6.34 7.11 0.57
CA VAL A 79 -5.08 7.22 -0.18
C VAL A 79 -4.36 8.50 0.23
N ALA A 80 -3.08 8.39 0.57
CA ALA A 80 -2.27 9.48 1.10
C ALA A 80 -0.99 9.69 0.29
N ASP A 81 -0.50 10.93 0.27
CA ASP A 81 0.84 11.23 -0.24
C ASP A 81 1.90 10.62 0.69
N ALA A 82 2.78 9.80 0.14
CA ALA A 82 3.85 9.15 0.89
C ALA A 82 5.23 9.76 0.62
N ARG A 83 5.31 10.89 -0.11
CA ARG A 83 6.59 11.45 -0.57
C ARG A 83 7.55 11.86 0.52
N ASP A 84 7.01 12.35 1.62
CA ASP A 84 7.79 12.77 2.80
C ASP A 84 7.79 11.71 3.90
N LYS A 85 7.04 10.61 3.71
CA LYS A 85 6.88 9.52 4.68
C LYS A 85 7.88 8.39 4.44
N TYR A 86 8.10 8.04 3.16
CA TYR A 86 8.85 6.84 2.79
C TYR A 86 9.92 7.11 1.73
N GLY A 87 11.01 6.35 1.82
CA GLY A 87 12.02 6.25 0.78
C GLY A 87 11.44 5.66 -0.50
N ARG A 88 11.99 6.06 -1.65
CA ARG A 88 11.64 5.51 -2.97
C ARG A 88 12.63 4.41 -3.33
N CYS A 89 12.13 3.20 -3.59
CA CYS A 89 12.95 2.10 -4.06
C CYS A 89 13.51 2.42 -5.46
N ALA A 90 14.83 2.30 -5.65
CA ALA A 90 15.48 2.63 -6.92
C ALA A 90 15.06 1.69 -8.08
N ARG A 91 14.66 0.45 -7.78
CA ARG A 91 14.29 -0.56 -8.78
C ARG A 91 12.82 -0.48 -9.21
N SER A 92 11.90 -0.53 -8.25
CA SER A 92 10.45 -0.55 -8.55
C SER A 92 9.80 0.84 -8.54
N TRP A 93 10.53 1.87 -8.08
CA TRP A 93 10.03 3.23 -7.87
C TRP A 93 8.88 3.37 -6.86
N LYS A 94 8.50 2.28 -6.19
CA LYS A 94 7.51 2.26 -5.11
C LYS A 94 8.07 2.98 -3.87
N ARG A 95 7.25 3.81 -3.23
CA ARG A 95 7.52 4.35 -1.90
C ARG A 95 7.15 3.35 -0.83
N ARG A 96 8.10 2.93 0.01
CA ARG A 96 7.87 1.90 1.03
C ARG A 96 8.62 2.16 2.33
N PRO A 97 8.08 1.71 3.48
CA PRO A 97 8.71 1.90 4.79
C PRO A 97 10.01 1.12 4.98
N ASP A 98 10.25 0.08 4.16
CA ASP A 98 11.39 -0.82 4.28
C ASP A 98 12.56 -0.47 3.33
N VAL A 99 12.47 0.63 2.58
CA VAL A 99 13.59 1.12 1.75
C VAL A 99 14.74 1.53 2.66
N GLY A 100 15.91 0.94 2.44
CA GLY A 100 17.11 1.17 3.25
C GLY A 100 17.24 0.27 4.49
N SER A 101 16.37 -0.73 4.65
CA SER A 101 16.49 -1.73 5.72
C SER A 101 17.64 -2.72 5.51
N ASP A 102 18.10 -2.89 4.28
CA ASP A 102 19.25 -3.71 3.91
C ASP A 102 20.47 -2.83 3.67
N ALA A 103 21.56 -3.08 4.43
CA ALA A 103 22.78 -2.28 4.35
C ALA A 103 23.56 -2.49 3.04
N ASP A 104 23.46 -3.66 2.42
CA ASP A 104 24.09 -3.97 1.14
C ASP A 104 23.28 -3.40 -0.04
N HIS A 105 22.01 -3.07 0.21
CA HIS A 105 21.05 -2.53 -0.75
C HIS A 105 20.26 -1.32 -0.19
N PRO A 106 20.94 -0.22 0.19
CA PRO A 106 20.32 0.87 0.95
C PRO A 106 19.29 1.70 0.17
N ASP A 107 19.25 1.58 -1.15
CA ASP A 107 18.31 2.26 -2.04
C ASP A 107 17.13 1.37 -2.47
N LEU A 108 17.07 0.13 -1.96
CA LEU A 108 16.02 -0.84 -2.31
C LEU A 108 15.09 -1.14 -1.15
N SER A 109 13.84 -1.47 -1.48
CA SER A 109 12.93 -2.16 -0.55
C SER A 109 13.42 -3.59 -0.29
N ALA A 110 13.02 -4.20 0.83
CA ALA A 110 13.46 -5.55 1.19
C ALA A 110 13.11 -6.58 0.11
N ARG A 111 11.94 -6.42 -0.54
CA ARG A 111 11.53 -7.26 -1.68
C ARG A 111 12.52 -7.16 -2.85
N ASP A 112 12.89 -5.95 -3.24
CA ASP A 112 13.74 -5.74 -4.41
C ASP A 112 15.20 -6.11 -4.11
N ALA A 113 15.67 -5.87 -2.89
CA ALA A 113 16.97 -6.35 -2.41
C ALA A 113 17.07 -7.87 -2.49
N ALA A 114 16.08 -8.59 -1.97
CA ALA A 114 16.03 -10.06 -2.03
C ALA A 114 16.07 -10.60 -3.47
N VAL A 115 15.43 -9.91 -4.42
CA VAL A 115 15.45 -10.30 -5.84
C VAL A 115 16.84 -10.07 -6.45
N VAL A 116 17.48 -8.94 -6.16
CA VAL A 116 18.82 -8.64 -6.64
C VAL A 116 19.82 -9.65 -6.10
N GLU A 117 19.74 -9.98 -4.81
CA GLU A 117 20.63 -10.96 -4.18
C GLU A 117 20.46 -12.36 -4.78
N ALA A 118 19.21 -12.81 -5.00
CA ALA A 118 18.94 -14.09 -5.64
C ALA A 118 19.53 -14.19 -7.07
N LEU A 119 19.63 -13.07 -7.80
CA LEU A 119 20.23 -13.03 -9.14
C LEU A 119 21.76 -13.00 -9.13
N ARG A 120 22.39 -12.63 -8.01
CA ARG A 120 23.87 -12.65 -7.86
C ARG A 120 24.41 -14.02 -7.53
N GLY A 121 23.57 -14.88 -6.92
CA GLY A 121 23.92 -16.24 -6.53
C GLY A 121 23.66 -17.33 -7.59
N GLY A 122 23.19 -16.97 -8.79
CA GLY A 122 22.93 -17.89 -9.91
C GLY A 122 23.91 -17.69 -11.06
#